data_AF-A0A969U710-F1
#
_entry.id   AF-A0A969U710-F1
#
_cell.length_a   1.000
_cell.length_b   1.000
_cell.length_c   1.000
_cell.angle_alpha   90.00
_cell.angle_beta   90.00
_cell.angle_gamma   90.00
#
_symmetry.space_group_name_H-M   'P 1'
#
loop_
_entity.id
_entity.type
_entity.pdbx_description
1 polymer ?
#
loop_
_entity_poly.entity_id
_entity_poly.type
_entity_poly.pdbx_seq_one_letter_code
_entity_poly.pdbx_strand_id
1 'polypeptide(L)'
;MNDRANFSPADRVESLKVGIVAGLSALLAFGAIATINTLILAPQFDALASLRVGAIDLNFAFRGAMALLAGFLFGVTYRYAIRDDRNPQLKSGVVLAFGLVRACGELDAGLFFEGWQIPAWQVLLPFAARGIESVLLFAIAALVLDRTRE
;
A
#
# COMPACT_ATOMS: atom_id res chain seq x y z
N MET A 1 -21.97 11.28 -30.56
CA MET A 1 -21.08 11.28 -29.38
C MET A 1 -21.88 11.71 -28.17
N ASN A 2 -22.40 10.78 -27.37
CA ASN A 2 -22.77 10.98 -25.95
C ASN A 2 -23.44 9.69 -25.43
N ASP A 3 -22.64 8.79 -24.86
CA ASP A 3 -23.14 7.70 -24.00
C ASP A 3 -22.07 7.17 -23.02
N ARG A 4 -20.92 7.86 -22.90
CA ARG A 4 -19.75 7.34 -22.15
C ARG A 4 -19.69 7.77 -20.67
N ALA A 5 -20.68 8.52 -20.17
CA ALA A 5 -20.63 9.13 -18.83
C ALA A 5 -21.73 8.65 -17.88
N ASN A 6 -22.57 7.69 -18.27
CA ASN A 6 -23.54 7.11 -17.34
C ASN A 6 -22.89 5.93 -16.61
N PHE A 7 -22.14 6.22 -15.54
CA PHE A 7 -21.88 5.18 -14.53
C PHE A 7 -23.23 4.69 -14.02
N SER A 8 -23.62 3.48 -14.42
CA SER A 8 -24.83 2.87 -13.89
C SER A 8 -24.71 2.81 -12.36
N PRO A 9 -25.79 3.01 -11.58
CA PRO A 9 -25.76 2.80 -10.14
C PRO A 9 -25.11 1.46 -9.75
N ALA A 10 -25.26 0.43 -10.62
CA ALA A 10 -24.58 -0.86 -10.48
C ALA A 10 -23.05 -0.76 -10.53
N ASP A 11 -22.47 -0.02 -11.48
CA ASP A 11 -21.00 0.15 -11.61
C ASP A 11 -20.39 0.83 -10.38
N ARG A 12 -21.14 1.76 -9.78
CA ARG A 12 -20.72 2.47 -8.57
C ARG A 12 -20.67 1.54 -7.36
N VAL A 13 -21.69 0.69 -7.19
CA VAL A 13 -21.74 -0.31 -6.10
C VAL A 13 -20.65 -1.36 -6.28
N GLU A 14 -20.39 -1.80 -7.51
CA GLU A 14 -19.34 -2.78 -7.79
C GLU A 14 -17.94 -2.21 -7.55
N SER A 15 -17.73 -0.93 -7.87
CA SER A 15 -16.48 -0.23 -7.55
C SER A 15 -16.29 -0.04 -6.05
N LEU A 16 -17.37 0.27 -5.32
CA LEU A 16 -17.33 0.35 -3.86
C LEU A 16 -16.96 -0.99 -3.23
N LYS A 17 -17.58 -2.09 -3.69
CA LYS A 17 -17.26 -3.45 -3.21
C LYS A 17 -15.80 -3.80 -3.45
N VAL A 18 -15.31 -3.55 -4.66
CA VAL A 18 -13.90 -3.79 -5.02
C VAL A 18 -12.96 -2.94 -4.16
N GLY A 19 -13.29 -1.67 -3.93
CA GLY A 19 -12.54 -0.81 -3.02
C GLY A 19 -12.49 -1.38 -1.60
N ILE A 20 -13.62 -1.82 -1.04
CA ILE A 20 -13.67 -2.41 0.31
C ILE A 20 -12.81 -3.67 0.40
N VAL A 21 -12.91 -4.57 -0.58
CA VAL A 21 -12.10 -5.80 -0.62
C VAL A 21 -10.61 -5.46 -0.66
N ALA A 22 -10.21 -4.49 -1.49
CA ALA A 22 -8.83 -4.04 -1.58
C ALA A 22 -8.34 -3.39 -0.29
N GLY A 23 -9.16 -2.54 0.35
CA GLY A 23 -8.83 -1.89 1.61
C GLY A 23 -8.67 -2.87 2.77
N LEU A 24 -9.56 -3.86 2.88
CA LEU A 24 -9.45 -4.93 3.88
C LEU A 24 -8.23 -5.82 3.61
N SER A 25 -7.95 -6.15 2.35
CA SER A 25 -6.76 -6.92 1.96
C SER A 25 -5.48 -6.17 2.30
N ALA A 26 -5.44 -4.86 2.05
CA ALA A 26 -4.32 -3.98 2.41
C ALA A 26 -4.13 -3.89 3.93
N LEU A 27 -5.21 -3.81 4.71
CA LEU A 27 -5.14 -3.81 6.18
C LEU A 27 -4.60 -5.13 6.73
N LEU A 28 -5.06 -6.27 6.19
CA LEU A 28 -4.56 -7.59 6.57
C LEU A 28 -3.09 -7.77 6.17
N ALA A 29 -2.71 -7.34 4.96
CA ALA A 29 -1.33 -7.33 4.50
C ALA A 29 -0.43 -6.48 5.41
N PHE A 30 -0.87 -5.27 5.78
CA PHE A 30 -0.16 -4.42 6.73
C PHE A 30 0.03 -5.12 8.09
N GLY A 31 -1.02 -5.74 8.63
CA GLY A 31 -0.91 -6.50 9.89
C GLY A 31 0.06 -7.69 9.80
N ALA A 32 0.02 -8.43 8.69
CA ALA A 32 0.92 -9.55 8.44
C ALA A 32 2.38 -9.08 8.32
N ILE A 33 2.64 -8.02 7.55
CA ILE A 33 3.98 -7.46 7.39
C ILE A 33 4.50 -6.90 8.72
N ALA A 34 3.67 -6.19 9.49
CA ALA A 34 4.04 -5.73 10.83
C ALA A 34 4.40 -6.87 11.79
N THR A 35 3.67 -8.00 11.71
CA THR A 35 3.94 -9.20 12.52
C THR A 35 5.24 -9.89 12.10
N ILE A 36 5.47 -10.04 10.80
CA ILE A 36 6.71 -10.61 10.25
C ILE A 36 7.91 -9.74 10.65
N ASN A 37 7.76 -8.43 10.54
CA ASN A 37 8.82 -7.49 10.87
C ASN A 37 9.18 -7.55 12.37
N THR A 38 8.18 -7.62 13.25
CA THR A 38 8.39 -7.67 14.70
C THR A 38 8.95 -8.99 15.21
N LEU A 39 8.49 -10.13 14.66
CA LEU A 39 8.84 -11.45 15.16
C LEU A 39 10.08 -12.05 14.49
N ILE A 40 10.35 -11.69 13.22
CA ILE A 40 11.38 -12.36 12.41
C ILE A 40 12.52 -11.39 12.04
N LEU A 41 12.21 -10.22 11.50
CA LEU A 41 13.25 -9.31 10.97
C LEU A 41 13.91 -8.47 12.06
N ALA A 42 13.14 -7.92 13.01
CA ALA A 42 13.66 -7.06 14.08
C ALA A 42 14.64 -7.79 15.02
N PRO A 43 14.49 -9.08 15.35
CA PRO A 43 15.50 -9.83 16.13
C PRO A 43 16.78 -10.16 15.35
N GLN A 44 16.72 -10.18 14.01
CA GLN A 44 17.84 -10.59 13.15
C GLN A 44 18.65 -9.40 12.61
N PHE A 45 18.02 -8.22 12.52
CA PHE A 45 18.63 -7.02 11.96
C PHE A 45 18.38 -5.80 12.85
N ASP A 46 19.40 -5.33 13.55
CA ASP A 46 19.33 -4.14 14.42
C ASP A 46 18.88 -2.88 13.67
N ALA A 47 19.18 -2.78 12.37
CA ALA A 47 18.72 -1.69 11.50
C ALA A 47 17.20 -1.66 11.31
N LEU A 48 16.51 -2.81 11.44
CA LEU A 48 15.05 -2.92 11.36
C LEU A 48 14.38 -2.92 12.75
N ALA A 49 15.15 -2.90 13.83
CA ALA A 49 14.61 -2.81 15.19
C ALA A 49 13.77 -1.53 15.39
N SER A 50 14.07 -0.46 14.65
CA SER A 50 13.29 0.79 14.62
C SER A 50 11.88 0.63 14.04
N LEU A 51 11.62 -0.39 13.23
CA LEU A 51 10.29 -0.71 12.71
C LEU A 51 9.47 -1.64 13.62
N ARG A 52 10.03 -2.08 14.75
CA ARG A 52 9.35 -2.99 15.67
C ARG A 52 8.10 -2.31 16.25
N VAL A 53 6.93 -2.86 15.95
CA VAL A 53 5.69 -2.53 16.63
C VAL A 53 5.69 -3.21 18.00
N GLY A 54 6.07 -2.46 19.05
CA GLY A 54 6.12 -2.98 20.42
C GLY A 54 4.74 -3.09 21.10
N ALA A 55 3.79 -2.23 20.73
CA ALA A 55 2.43 -2.21 21.27
C ALA A 55 1.43 -1.78 20.20
N ILE A 56 0.18 -2.25 20.32
CA ILE A 56 -0.96 -1.72 19.56
C ILE A 56 -1.29 -0.35 20.15
N ASP A 57 -0.54 0.67 19.71
CA ASP A 57 -0.71 2.06 20.11
C ASP A 57 -1.61 2.81 19.11
N LEU A 58 -2.07 4.00 19.47
CA LEU A 58 -2.86 4.88 18.60
C LEU A 58 -2.16 5.12 17.26
N ASN A 59 -0.82 5.22 17.26
CA ASN A 59 -0.01 5.30 16.04
C ASN A 59 -0.18 4.09 15.11
N PHE A 60 -0.28 2.88 15.67
CA PHE A 60 -0.51 1.68 14.87
C PHE A 60 -1.92 1.69 14.25
N ALA A 61 -2.93 2.12 15.03
CA ALA A 61 -4.29 2.27 14.54
C ALA A 61 -4.38 3.29 13.38
N PHE A 62 -3.71 4.44 13.51
CA PHE A 62 -3.64 5.44 12.44
C PHE A 62 -2.94 4.92 11.19
N ARG A 63 -1.80 4.22 11.33
CA ARG A 63 -1.09 3.63 10.19
C ARG A 63 -1.93 2.56 9.49
N GLY A 64 -2.66 1.74 10.25
CA GLY A 64 -3.62 0.77 9.73
C GLY A 64 -4.79 1.44 8.99
N ALA A 65 -5.37 2.50 9.56
CA ALA A 65 -6.42 3.27 8.90
C ALA A 65 -5.95 3.89 7.57
N MET A 66 -4.74 4.43 7.55
CA MET A 66 -4.12 4.96 6.31
C MET A 66 -3.84 3.85 5.29
N ALA A 67 -3.42 2.66 5.73
CA ALA A 67 -3.25 1.50 4.86
C ALA A 67 -4.60 1.04 4.26
N LEU A 68 -5.66 1.00 5.07
CA LEU A 68 -7.02 0.66 4.62
C LEU A 68 -7.53 1.69 3.60
N LEU A 69 -7.38 2.99 3.88
CA LEU A 69 -7.83 4.05 3.00
C LEU A 69 -7.03 4.05 1.68
N ALA A 70 -5.71 3.89 1.76
CA ALA A 70 -4.85 3.77 0.58
C ALA A 70 -5.21 2.54 -0.26
N GLY A 71 -5.44 1.39 0.37
CA GLY A 71 -5.88 0.16 -0.29
C GLY A 71 -7.26 0.31 -0.94
N PHE A 72 -8.18 1.02 -0.29
CA PHE A 72 -9.50 1.33 -0.84
C PHE A 72 -9.40 2.19 -2.11
N LEU A 73 -8.65 3.30 -2.05
CA LEU A 73 -8.43 4.17 -3.21
C LEU A 73 -7.73 3.43 -4.34
N PHE A 74 -6.73 2.61 -4.00
CA PHE A 74 -6.05 1.74 -4.96
C PHE A 74 -7.03 0.79 -5.63
N GLY A 75 -7.89 0.09 -4.88
CA GLY A 75 -8.81 -0.89 -5.46
C GLY A 75 -9.83 -0.29 -6.42
N VAL A 76 -10.40 0.86 -6.06
CA VAL A 76 -11.29 1.63 -6.94
C VAL A 76 -10.54 2.03 -8.21
N THR A 77 -9.34 2.61 -8.07
CA THR A 77 -8.55 3.09 -9.21
C THR A 77 -8.08 1.93 -10.11
N TYR A 78 -7.62 0.84 -9.52
CA TYR A 78 -7.16 -0.36 -10.19
C TYR A 78 -8.29 -0.96 -11.04
N ARG A 79 -9.53 -1.01 -10.52
CA ARG A 79 -10.69 -1.44 -11.31
C ARG A 79 -10.85 -0.67 -12.61
N TYR A 80 -10.82 0.66 -12.54
CA TYR A 80 -11.00 1.48 -13.73
C TYR A 80 -9.79 1.39 -14.67
N ALA A 81 -8.58 1.32 -14.13
CA ALA A 81 -7.36 1.24 -14.92
C ALA A 81 -7.28 -0.05 -15.76
N ILE A 82 -7.70 -1.19 -15.21
CA ILE A 82 -7.58 -2.50 -15.86
C ILE A 82 -8.92 -3.04 -16.40
N ARG A 83 -9.96 -2.19 -16.48
CA ARG A 83 -11.31 -2.61 -16.90
C ARG A 83 -11.34 -3.12 -18.34
N ASP A 84 -10.69 -2.38 -19.23
CA ASP A 84 -10.76 -2.58 -20.68
C ASP A 84 -9.39 -3.00 -21.28
N ASP A 85 -8.34 -3.11 -20.46
CA ASP A 85 -6.97 -3.44 -20.89
C ASP A 85 -6.46 -4.74 -20.22
N ARG A 86 -5.94 -5.67 -21.04
CA ARG A 86 -5.35 -6.95 -20.61
C ARG A 86 -3.83 -6.90 -20.46
N ASN A 87 -3.20 -5.75 -20.68
CA ASN A 87 -1.76 -5.63 -20.64
C ASN A 87 -1.21 -5.87 -19.22
N PRO A 88 -0.40 -6.93 -18.98
CA PRO A 88 0.17 -7.22 -17.66
C PRO A 88 1.13 -6.11 -17.18
N GLN A 89 1.71 -5.34 -18.10
CA GLN A 89 2.59 -4.21 -17.77
C GLN A 89 1.82 -3.03 -17.16
N LEU A 90 0.55 -2.84 -17.57
CA LEU A 90 -0.31 -1.81 -16.97
C LEU A 90 -0.67 -2.18 -15.52
N LYS A 91 -1.00 -3.45 -15.26
CA LYS A 91 -1.32 -3.94 -13.91
C LYS A 91 -0.17 -3.71 -12.92
N SER A 92 1.03 -4.16 -13.30
CA SER A 92 2.23 -4.02 -12.48
C SER A 92 2.65 -2.56 -12.34
N GLY A 93 2.50 -1.74 -13.39
CA GLY A 93 2.76 -0.30 -13.35
C GLY A 93 1.86 0.44 -12.35
N VAL A 94 0.56 0.13 -12.30
CA VAL A 94 -0.38 0.74 -11.34
C VAL A 94 -0.02 0.38 -9.90
N VAL A 95 0.31 -0.89 -9.64
CA VAL A 95 0.78 -1.35 -8.32
C VAL A 95 2.04 -0.60 -7.90
N LEU A 96 3.02 -0.52 -8.81
CA LEU A 96 4.30 0.11 -8.56
C LEU A 96 4.15 1.63 -8.34
N ALA A 97 3.30 2.31 -9.11
CA ALA A 97 3.03 3.74 -8.95
C ALA A 97 2.43 4.05 -7.56
N PHE A 98 1.40 3.31 -7.14
CA PHE A 98 0.80 3.51 -5.81
C PHE A 98 1.78 3.15 -4.67
N GLY A 99 2.54 2.08 -4.83
CA GLY A 99 3.57 1.67 -3.87
C GLY A 99 4.68 2.72 -3.73
N LEU A 100 5.18 3.25 -4.84
CA LEU A 100 6.20 4.30 -4.83
C LEU A 100 5.67 5.63 -4.28
N VAL A 101 4.46 6.07 -4.66
CA VAL A 101 3.87 7.30 -4.13
C VAL A 101 3.69 7.20 -2.61
N ARG A 102 3.23 6.05 -2.11
CA ARG A 102 3.14 5.79 -0.68
C ARG A 102 4.52 5.79 -0.01
N ALA A 103 5.50 5.10 -0.59
CA ALA A 103 6.87 5.06 -0.08
C ALA A 103 7.49 6.46 0.00
N CYS A 104 7.32 7.27 -1.04
CA CYS A 104 7.74 8.67 -1.07
C CYS A 104 7.02 9.51 -0.03
N GLY A 105 5.73 9.29 0.21
CA GLY A 105 4.99 9.99 1.28
C GLY A 105 5.47 9.60 2.69
N GLU A 106 5.79 8.33 2.92
CA GLU A 106 6.37 7.86 4.18
C GLU A 106 7.80 8.39 4.38
N LEU A 107 8.57 8.50 3.29
CA LEU A 107 9.87 9.17 3.27
C LEU A 107 9.72 10.65 3.61
N ASP A 108 8.86 11.40 2.91
CA ASP A 108 8.68 12.84 3.12
C ASP A 108 8.25 13.16 4.56
N ALA A 109 7.34 12.35 5.13
CA ALA A 109 6.93 12.48 6.53
C ALA A 109 8.01 12.06 7.55
N GLY A 110 8.92 11.16 7.17
CA GLY A 110 10.01 10.69 8.04
C GLY A 110 11.29 11.51 7.92
N LEU A 111 11.45 12.25 6.83
CA LEU A 111 12.59 13.08 6.51
C LEU A 111 12.34 14.54 6.91
N PHE A 112 11.99 14.77 8.18
CA PHE A 112 12.19 16.09 8.77
C PHE A 112 13.69 16.30 8.96
N PHE A 113 14.37 16.72 7.90
CA PHE A 113 15.81 16.95 7.90
C PHE A 113 16.14 18.17 8.78
N GLU A 114 16.69 17.94 9.97
CA GLU A 114 17.49 18.95 10.66
C GLU A 114 18.85 19.08 9.95
N GLY A 115 18.87 19.86 8.86
CA GLY A 115 20.11 20.32 8.20
C GLY A 115 20.53 19.63 6.90
N TRP A 116 21.49 20.26 6.21
CA TRP A 116 22.09 19.83 4.94
C TRP A 116 23.12 18.70 5.15
N GLN A 117 22.68 17.56 5.68
CA GLN A 117 23.52 16.36 5.80
C GLN A 117 22.81 15.17 5.15
N ILE A 118 23.51 14.53 4.21
CA ILE A 118 23.03 13.31 3.56
C ILE A 118 22.97 12.21 4.63
N PRO A 119 21.81 11.57 4.84
CA PRO A 119 21.66 10.57 5.89
C PRO A 119 22.55 9.35 5.64
N ALA A 120 23.15 8.83 6.71
CA ALA A 120 23.93 7.60 6.65
C ALA A 120 23.08 6.42 6.14
N TRP A 121 23.72 5.42 5.54
CA TRP A 121 23.08 4.21 4.98
C TRP A 121 22.14 3.51 5.98
N GLN A 122 22.44 3.59 7.28
CA GLN A 122 21.65 3.01 8.37
C GLN A 122 20.29 3.68 8.57
N VAL A 123 20.12 4.94 8.15
CA VAL A 123 18.85 5.67 8.20
C VAL A 123 18.03 5.39 6.95
N LEU A 124 18.66 5.22 5.79
CA LEU A 124 18.00 4.91 4.51
C LEU A 124 17.42 3.49 4.44
N LEU A 125 18.09 2.51 5.06
CA LEU A 125 17.68 1.11 5.02
C LEU A 125 16.26 0.83 5.57
N PRO A 126 15.85 1.34 6.76
CA PRO A 126 14.50 1.15 7.25
C PRO A 126 13.43 1.81 6.35
N PHE A 127 13.77 2.91 5.68
CA PHE A 127 12.87 3.54 4.72
C PHE A 127 12.74 2.76 3.42
N ALA A 128 13.83 2.21 2.90
CA ALA A 128 13.79 1.32 1.74
C ALA A 128 12.93 0.07 2.05
N ALA A 129 13.06 -0.49 3.26
CA ALA A 129 12.21 -1.59 3.72
C ALA A 129 10.72 -1.20 3.79
N ARG A 130 10.38 -0.02 4.33
CA ARG A 130 9.00 0.54 4.29
C ARG A 130 8.48 0.73 2.85
N GLY A 131 9.35 1.14 1.93
CA GLY A 131 9.00 1.31 0.53
C GLY A 131 8.66 -0.02 -0.15
N ILE A 132 9.47 -1.05 0.11
CA ILE A 132 9.19 -2.41 -0.36
C ILE A 132 7.89 -2.94 0.26
N GLU A 133 7.67 -2.74 1.56
CA GLU A 133 6.41 -3.06 2.25
C GLU A 133 5.21 -2.39 1.57
N SER A 134 5.33 -1.12 1.19
CA SER A 134 4.28 -0.37 0.50
C SER A 134 3.96 -0.98 -0.87
N VAL A 135 4.97 -1.36 -1.67
CA VAL A 135 4.76 -2.03 -2.96
C VAL A 135 4.13 -3.41 -2.77
N LEU A 136 4.60 -4.19 -1.80
CA LEU A 136 4.06 -5.51 -1.49
C LEU A 136 2.60 -5.44 -1.05
N LEU A 137 2.23 -4.43 -0.27
CA LEU A 137 0.86 -4.21 0.19
C LEU A 137 -0.11 -4.01 -0.99
N PHE A 138 0.25 -3.17 -1.96
CA PHE A 138 -0.58 -2.98 -3.16
C PHE A 138 -0.53 -4.18 -4.11
N ALA A 139 0.59 -4.91 -4.16
CA ALA A 139 0.70 -6.13 -4.94
C ALA A 139 -0.24 -7.22 -4.41
N ILE A 140 -0.30 -7.42 -3.08
CA ILE A 140 -1.24 -8.35 -2.45
C ILE A 140 -2.67 -7.92 -2.73
N ALA A 141 -3.00 -6.64 -2.58
CA ALA A 141 -4.33 -6.12 -2.90
C ALA A 141 -4.70 -6.39 -4.37
N ALA A 142 -3.78 -6.16 -5.31
CA ALA A 142 -3.99 -6.44 -6.72
C ALA A 142 -4.23 -7.93 -7.01
N LEU A 143 -3.47 -8.83 -6.37
CA LEU A 143 -3.66 -10.28 -6.52
C LEU A 143 -5.03 -10.74 -6.00
N VAL A 144 -5.50 -10.20 -4.87
CA VAL A 144 -6.84 -10.50 -4.34
C VAL A 144 -7.93 -9.97 -5.28
N LEU A 145 -7.73 -8.79 -5.87
CA LEU A 145 -8.67 -8.23 -6.83
C LEU A 145 -8.72 -9.00 -8.14
N ASP A 146 -7.57 -9.48 -8.63
CA ASP A 146 -7.51 -10.32 -9.82
C ASP A 146 -8.24 -11.66 -9.56
N ARG A 147 -8.10 -12.26 -8.37
CA ARG A 147 -8.80 -13.50 -7.99
C ARG A 147 -10.29 -13.36 -7.71
N THR A 148 -10.76 -12.16 -7.35
CA THR A 148 -12.19 -11.91 -7.14
C THR A 148 -12.93 -11.54 -8.43
N ARG A 149 -12.20 -11.41 -9.55
CA ARG A 149 -12.76 -11.14 -10.89
C ARG A 149 -12.85 -12.36 -11.80
N GLU A 150 -12.24 -13.48 -11.42
CA GLU A 150 -12.43 -14.79 -12.05
C GLU A 150 -13.71 -15.45 -11.52
#